data_AF-A0A6P5WJI9-F1
#
_entry.id   AF-A0A6P5WJI9-F1
#
_cell.length_a   1.000
_cell.length_b   1.000
_cell.length_c   1.000
_cell.angle_alpha   90.00
_cell.angle_beta   90.00
_cell.angle_gamma   90.00
#
_symmetry.space_group_name_H-M   'P 1'
#
loop_
_entity.id
_entity.type
_entity.pdbx_description
1 polymer ?
#
loop_
_entity_poly.entity_id
_entity_poly.type
_entity_poly.pdbx_seq_one_letter_code
_entity_poly.pdbx_strand_id
1 'polypeptide(L)'
;MANSKYEYVKSFEVEDEVMPPNLIVVRIDGRDFRRFSEVHEFEKPNDEKALNLMNQCAMAVLEEYPDIVFSYGYSDEYSFVLKKTSKFYQRRSRMLKNKTEMNFSINNLVEHVVKYNEDGTPVKRLRRKPSIFHSENIAGRSFWNEHASLLKELRGFSEDCFKLNPDYIRSFLFESKMMPSIWIVIRIDGCHFHRFSDIHEFNKPNDKQALDLMNLCAVAVLEEFQDIIFSYGVSDEYSFVLKKDSQLYQRRASEIVSVILSFFSSMYVMKWKDVFPKKELKYPPSFDGRAVCYPSAEILRDYLAWRQVDCHINNQYNTCFWSIVKSGKSKSEAQSYLKGTQAREKNELLLKEFGIDYNTLPPMFRQGSSVFRVKTETSIRENGASVRKAQTEIITEYCNIIEQSFWESHPSILD
;
A
#
# COMPACT_ATOMS: atom_id res chain seq x y z
N MET A 1 -12.13 18.79 -2.21
CA MET A 1 -10.83 19.50 -2.28
C MET A 1 -11.10 20.95 -2.58
N ALA A 2 -10.30 21.86 -2.04
CA ALA A 2 -10.25 23.25 -2.52
C ALA A 2 -9.14 23.36 -3.58
N ASN A 3 -9.30 24.27 -4.55
CA ASN A 3 -8.33 24.49 -5.61
C ASN A 3 -7.08 25.20 -5.04
N SER A 4 -6.18 24.44 -4.42
CA SER A 4 -4.89 24.97 -3.95
C SER A 4 -4.00 25.30 -5.15
N LYS A 5 -3.10 26.29 -5.02
CA LYS A 5 -2.15 26.64 -6.10
C LYS A 5 -1.30 25.46 -6.59
N TYR A 6 -1.13 24.44 -5.75
CA TYR A 6 -0.36 23.23 -6.03
C TYR A 6 -1.13 22.16 -6.82
N GLU A 7 -2.43 22.34 -7.11
CA GLU A 7 -3.25 21.28 -7.70
C GLU A 7 -2.74 20.78 -9.08
N TYR A 8 -1.93 21.58 -9.77
CA TYR A 8 -1.26 21.20 -11.01
C TYR A 8 -0.35 19.95 -10.89
N VAL A 9 0.17 19.63 -9.69
CA VAL A 9 1.05 18.47 -9.48
C VAL A 9 0.35 17.12 -9.73
N LYS A 10 -0.99 17.11 -9.78
CA LYS A 10 -1.79 15.97 -10.21
C LYS A 10 -1.58 15.60 -11.68
N SER A 11 -1.18 16.56 -12.53
CA SER A 11 -0.96 16.31 -13.97
C SER A 11 0.23 15.39 -14.26
N PHE A 12 1.09 15.13 -13.26
CA PHE A 12 2.17 14.14 -13.32
C PHE A 12 1.71 12.70 -12.96
N GLU A 13 0.48 12.49 -12.46
CA GLU A 13 -0.08 11.15 -12.28
C GLU A 13 -0.49 10.54 -13.64
N VAL A 14 0.37 9.68 -14.19
CA VAL A 14 0.10 8.93 -15.43
C VAL A 14 -1.02 7.90 -15.21
N GLU A 15 -1.88 7.68 -16.22
CA GLU A 15 -2.83 6.56 -16.29
C GLU A 15 -2.31 5.43 -17.19
N ASP A 16 -2.58 4.17 -16.83
CA ASP A 16 -1.88 3.01 -17.38
C ASP A 16 -2.78 1.75 -17.52
N GLU A 17 -3.89 1.87 -18.25
CA GLU A 17 -4.86 0.78 -18.40
C GLU A 17 -4.36 -0.40 -19.26
N VAL A 18 -4.49 -1.63 -18.75
CA VAL A 18 -4.33 -2.87 -19.52
C VAL A 18 -5.55 -3.06 -20.43
N MET A 19 -5.42 -2.57 -21.67
CA MET A 19 -6.47 -2.60 -22.70
C MET A 19 -7.30 -3.90 -22.74
N PRO A 20 -8.64 -3.83 -22.83
CA PRO A 20 -9.46 -4.94 -23.28
C PRO A 20 -9.05 -5.40 -24.69
N PRO A 21 -9.19 -6.69 -25.05
CA PRO A 21 -9.81 -7.77 -24.29
C PRO A 21 -8.76 -8.64 -23.55
N ASN A 22 -7.62 -8.09 -23.14
CA ASN A 22 -6.53 -8.89 -22.59
C ASN A 22 -6.88 -9.54 -21.24
N LEU A 23 -6.41 -10.78 -21.04
CA LEU A 23 -6.34 -11.40 -19.71
C LEU A 23 -5.32 -10.64 -18.84
N ILE A 24 -5.52 -10.67 -17.53
CA ILE A 24 -4.60 -10.09 -16.56
C ILE A 24 -3.98 -11.24 -15.76
N VAL A 25 -2.66 -11.25 -15.67
CA VAL A 25 -1.88 -12.17 -14.83
C VAL A 25 -1.01 -11.35 -13.89
N VAL A 26 -1.09 -11.66 -12.59
CA VAL A 26 -0.25 -11.12 -11.52
C VAL A 26 0.69 -12.23 -11.07
N ARG A 27 1.89 -11.92 -10.58
CA ARG A 27 2.61 -12.83 -9.65
C ARG A 27 3.25 -12.05 -8.53
N ILE A 28 3.30 -12.68 -7.36
CA ILE A 28 4.05 -12.25 -6.18
C ILE A 28 5.39 -13.00 -6.16
N ASP A 29 6.47 -12.31 -5.78
CA ASP A 29 7.85 -12.79 -5.80
C ASP A 29 8.49 -12.73 -4.40
N GLY A 30 9.29 -13.73 -4.05
CA GLY A 30 10.00 -13.80 -2.78
C GLY A 30 11.30 -12.99 -2.79
N ARG A 31 11.21 -11.67 -2.59
CA ARG A 31 12.43 -10.85 -2.51
C ARG A 31 13.35 -11.32 -1.37
N ASP A 32 14.57 -11.74 -1.74
CA ASP A 32 15.59 -12.28 -0.84
C ASP A 32 15.11 -13.48 0.01
N PHE A 33 14.20 -14.30 -0.54
CA PHE A 33 13.62 -15.42 0.20
C PHE A 33 14.64 -16.49 0.60
N ARG A 34 15.79 -16.56 -0.10
CA ARG A 34 16.95 -17.35 0.35
C ARG A 34 17.34 -16.98 1.77
N ARG A 35 17.69 -15.71 2.01
CA ARG A 35 18.09 -15.19 3.32
C ARG A 35 16.97 -15.33 4.35
N PHE A 36 15.72 -15.07 3.95
CA PHE A 36 14.56 -15.30 4.81
C PHE A 36 14.49 -16.77 5.29
N SER A 37 14.63 -17.73 4.36
CA SER A 37 14.60 -19.15 4.66
C SER A 37 15.82 -19.67 5.44
N GLU A 38 16.94 -18.95 5.39
CA GLU A 38 18.15 -19.22 6.17
C GLU A 38 17.99 -18.70 7.60
N VAL A 39 17.50 -17.46 7.77
CA VAL A 39 17.23 -16.82 9.08
C VAL A 39 16.10 -17.51 9.85
N HIS A 40 15.17 -18.16 9.15
CA HIS A 40 14.08 -18.95 9.75
C HIS A 40 14.28 -20.47 9.70
N GLU A 41 15.50 -20.94 9.42
CA GLU A 41 15.92 -22.35 9.54
C GLU A 41 15.04 -23.35 8.74
N PHE A 42 14.53 -22.95 7.56
CA PHE A 42 13.63 -23.78 6.74
C PHE A 42 14.32 -25.05 6.22
N GLU A 43 13.59 -26.16 6.25
CA GLU A 43 14.05 -27.47 5.78
C GLU A 43 14.43 -27.44 4.28
N LYS A 44 15.48 -28.18 3.90
CA LYS A 44 16.06 -28.19 2.53
C LYS A 44 16.03 -29.59 1.91
N PRO A 45 15.74 -29.74 0.60
CA PRO A 45 15.54 -28.68 -0.38
C PRO A 45 14.18 -27.96 -0.27
N ASN A 46 13.16 -28.62 0.29
CA ASN A 46 11.79 -28.10 0.39
C ASN A 46 11.32 -28.18 1.85
N ASP A 47 10.66 -27.12 2.33
CA ASP A 47 9.97 -27.10 3.63
C ASP A 47 8.46 -27.19 3.41
N GLU A 48 7.84 -28.27 3.88
CA GLU A 48 6.40 -28.52 3.69
C GLU A 48 5.53 -27.45 4.37
N LYS A 49 5.98 -26.91 5.53
CA LYS A 49 5.24 -25.92 6.30
C LYS A 49 5.27 -24.57 5.58
N ALA A 50 6.42 -24.20 5.03
CA ALA A 50 6.58 -23.00 4.20
C ALA A 50 5.72 -23.06 2.93
N LEU A 51 5.75 -24.20 2.21
CA LEU A 51 4.93 -24.40 1.01
C LEU A 51 3.42 -24.37 1.34
N ASN A 52 3.00 -25.00 2.44
CA ASN A 52 1.62 -24.95 2.92
C ASN A 52 1.18 -23.52 3.33
N LEU A 53 2.07 -22.74 3.95
CA LEU A 53 1.83 -21.32 4.24
C LEU A 53 1.63 -20.50 2.95
N MET A 54 2.48 -20.68 1.94
CA MET A 54 2.31 -20.02 0.63
C MET A 54 1.00 -20.42 -0.05
N ASN A 55 0.62 -21.70 -0.02
CA ASN A 55 -0.66 -22.19 -0.52
C ASN A 55 -1.86 -21.52 0.21
N GLN A 56 -1.78 -21.34 1.54
CA GLN A 56 -2.82 -20.67 2.34
C GLN A 56 -2.91 -19.16 2.05
N CYS A 57 -1.77 -18.48 1.85
CA CYS A 57 -1.75 -17.09 1.39
C CYS A 57 -2.43 -16.95 0.02
N ALA A 58 -2.16 -17.86 -0.92
CA ALA A 58 -2.82 -17.87 -2.23
C ALA A 58 -4.32 -18.15 -2.15
N MET A 59 -4.76 -19.05 -1.25
CA MET A 59 -6.19 -19.25 -0.98
C MET A 59 -6.87 -17.97 -0.48
N ALA A 60 -6.28 -17.26 0.49
CA ALA A 60 -6.84 -16.01 1.01
C ALA A 60 -6.99 -14.93 -0.09
N VAL A 61 -6.01 -14.84 -0.99
CA VAL A 61 -6.06 -13.95 -2.18
C VAL A 61 -7.20 -14.34 -3.14
N LEU A 62 -7.51 -15.64 -3.30
CA LEU A 62 -8.65 -16.12 -4.10
C LEU A 62 -10.01 -15.90 -3.44
N GLU A 63 -10.09 -15.85 -2.11
CA GLU A 63 -11.33 -15.56 -1.38
C GLU A 63 -11.66 -14.06 -1.36
N GLU A 64 -10.66 -13.19 -1.18
CA GLU A 64 -10.83 -11.73 -1.21
C GLU A 64 -11.10 -11.19 -2.63
N TYR A 65 -10.46 -11.78 -3.66
CA TYR A 65 -10.57 -11.33 -5.05
C TYR A 65 -11.25 -12.37 -5.96
N PRO A 66 -12.61 -12.46 -5.95
CA PRO A 66 -13.36 -13.46 -6.73
C PRO A 66 -13.29 -13.28 -8.26
N ASP A 67 -12.64 -12.22 -8.74
CA ASP A 67 -12.29 -12.04 -10.16
C ASP A 67 -11.10 -12.91 -10.60
N ILE A 68 -10.30 -13.40 -9.65
CA ILE A 68 -9.28 -14.43 -9.88
C ILE A 68 -9.99 -15.79 -10.04
N VAL A 69 -9.72 -16.45 -11.17
CA VAL A 69 -10.32 -17.75 -11.52
C VAL A 69 -9.36 -18.91 -11.28
N PHE A 70 -8.05 -18.63 -11.28
CA PHE A 70 -6.97 -19.60 -11.20
C PHE A 70 -5.73 -18.97 -10.56
N SER A 71 -4.95 -19.75 -9.79
CA SER A 71 -3.63 -19.38 -9.27
C SER A 71 -2.67 -20.56 -9.24
N TYR A 72 -1.36 -20.31 -9.16
CA TYR A 72 -0.27 -21.28 -9.41
C TYR A 72 1.07 -20.75 -8.84
N GLY A 73 1.69 -21.41 -7.85
CA GLY A 73 2.80 -20.87 -7.03
C GLY A 73 3.77 -21.88 -6.42
N TYR A 74 5.08 -21.64 -6.46
CA TYR A 74 6.13 -22.62 -6.10
C TYR A 74 7.33 -21.92 -5.47
N SER A 75 8.05 -22.63 -4.59
CA SER A 75 9.11 -22.05 -3.77
C SER A 75 8.55 -20.86 -2.97
N ASP A 76 8.80 -19.66 -3.46
CA ASP A 76 8.52 -18.36 -2.87
C ASP A 76 7.65 -17.47 -3.78
N GLU A 77 7.04 -18.08 -4.81
CA GLU A 77 6.33 -17.41 -5.90
C GLU A 77 4.84 -17.74 -5.95
N TYR A 78 4.00 -16.84 -6.47
CA TYR A 78 2.60 -17.16 -6.77
C TYR A 78 1.99 -16.32 -7.90
N SER A 79 1.58 -16.97 -9.00
CA SER A 79 0.83 -16.39 -10.12
C SER A 79 -0.69 -16.47 -9.92
N PHE A 80 -1.43 -15.44 -10.37
CA PHE A 80 -2.88 -15.31 -10.28
C PHE A 80 -3.46 -14.82 -11.62
N VAL A 81 -4.45 -15.53 -12.16
CA VAL A 81 -5.11 -15.21 -13.44
C VAL A 81 -6.52 -14.69 -13.20
N LEU A 82 -6.78 -13.46 -13.65
CA LEU A 82 -8.09 -12.83 -13.55
C LEU A 82 -8.92 -13.12 -14.81
N LYS A 83 -10.24 -13.27 -14.62
CA LYS A 83 -11.20 -13.47 -15.71
C LYS A 83 -11.11 -12.36 -16.77
N LYS A 84 -11.36 -12.70 -18.03
CA LYS A 84 -11.26 -11.79 -19.19
C LYS A 84 -12.13 -10.53 -19.09
N THR A 85 -13.23 -10.61 -18.35
CA THR A 85 -14.17 -9.49 -18.11
C THR A 85 -13.83 -8.62 -16.90
N SER A 86 -12.69 -8.86 -16.23
CA SER A 86 -12.34 -8.15 -15.00
C SER A 86 -12.12 -6.65 -15.20
N LYS A 87 -12.64 -5.88 -14.24
CA LYS A 87 -12.44 -4.43 -14.07
C LYS A 87 -11.61 -4.09 -12.82
N PHE A 88 -10.90 -5.07 -12.25
CA PHE A 88 -10.09 -4.95 -11.04
C PHE A 88 -9.15 -3.73 -11.12
N TYR A 89 -9.23 -2.82 -10.13
CA TYR A 89 -8.52 -1.53 -10.09
C TYR A 89 -8.50 -0.74 -11.42
N GLN A 90 -9.64 -0.69 -12.13
CA GLN A 90 -9.76 -0.05 -13.45
C GLN A 90 -8.71 -0.57 -14.46
N ARG A 91 -8.28 -1.84 -14.28
CA ARG A 91 -7.26 -2.55 -15.06
C ARG A 91 -5.90 -1.83 -15.12
N ARG A 92 -5.56 -0.97 -14.14
CA ARG A 92 -4.28 -0.24 -14.08
C ARG A 92 -3.08 -1.19 -13.88
N SER A 93 -2.11 -1.11 -14.78
CA SER A 93 -1.04 -2.10 -14.98
C SER A 93 0.04 -2.13 -13.89
N ARG A 94 0.36 -0.99 -13.27
CA ARG A 94 1.44 -0.82 -12.29
C ARG A 94 1.24 -1.59 -10.99
N MET A 95 0.03 -2.08 -10.75
CA MET A 95 -0.36 -2.92 -9.61
C MET A 95 -0.11 -4.43 -9.86
N LEU A 96 0.41 -4.84 -11.03
CA LEU A 96 0.24 -6.20 -11.57
C LEU A 96 1.49 -6.69 -12.36
N LYS A 97 2.37 -7.51 -11.76
CA LYS A 97 3.47 -8.31 -12.40
C LYS A 97 4.30 -9.02 -11.30
N ASN A 98 5.04 -10.12 -11.53
CA ASN A 98 5.58 -10.72 -12.77
C ASN A 98 5.93 -12.23 -12.56
N LYS A 99 5.76 -13.19 -13.51
CA LYS A 99 6.45 -14.54 -13.52
C LYS A 99 5.55 -15.83 -13.46
N THR A 100 6.14 -16.99 -13.08
CA THR A 100 5.64 -18.41 -13.02
C THR A 100 6.72 -19.27 -12.29
N GLU A 101 6.48 -20.27 -11.42
CA GLU A 101 5.56 -21.48 -11.42
C GLU A 101 4.81 -21.66 -10.04
N MET A 102 4.18 -22.74 -9.49
CA MET A 102 3.83 -24.16 -9.85
C MET A 102 2.60 -24.84 -9.12
N ASN A 103 2.32 -24.66 -7.81
CA ASN A 103 1.16 -25.30 -7.08
C ASN A 103 -0.14 -24.51 -7.28
N PHE A 104 -1.26 -25.15 -7.66
CA PHE A 104 -2.45 -24.40 -8.10
C PHE A 104 -3.73 -24.52 -7.25
N SER A 105 -4.61 -23.52 -7.43
CA SER A 105 -5.95 -23.47 -6.86
C SER A 105 -6.99 -22.96 -7.86
N ILE A 106 -8.17 -23.58 -7.86
CA ILE A 106 -9.30 -23.24 -8.75
C ILE A 106 -10.48 -22.73 -7.91
N ASN A 107 -11.10 -21.64 -8.36
CA ASN A 107 -12.18 -20.97 -7.62
C ASN A 107 -13.56 -21.56 -8.00
N ASN A 108 -13.99 -22.59 -7.25
CA ASN A 108 -15.21 -23.35 -7.53
C ASN A 108 -16.46 -22.74 -6.87
N LEU A 109 -17.63 -22.89 -7.49
CA LEU A 109 -18.89 -22.38 -6.92
C LEU A 109 -19.48 -23.40 -5.92
N VAL A 110 -19.70 -22.95 -4.68
CA VAL A 110 -20.25 -23.75 -3.57
C VAL A 110 -21.41 -23.00 -2.93
N GLU A 111 -22.51 -23.69 -2.60
CA GLU A 111 -23.60 -23.08 -1.84
C GLU A 111 -23.20 -22.88 -0.38
N HIS A 112 -23.39 -21.65 0.14
CA HIS A 112 -23.20 -21.33 1.55
C HIS A 112 -24.45 -20.67 2.11
N VAL A 113 -24.94 -21.12 3.28
CA VAL A 113 -25.99 -20.42 4.01
C VAL A 113 -25.40 -19.14 4.59
N VAL A 114 -25.94 -17.97 4.24
CA VAL A 114 -25.38 -16.66 4.64
C VAL A 114 -26.13 -16.05 5.82
N LYS A 115 -27.43 -16.37 5.93
CA LYS A 115 -28.29 -16.12 7.08
C LYS A 115 -29.48 -17.08 7.03
N TYR A 116 -30.27 -17.11 8.08
CA TYR A 116 -31.63 -17.63 8.04
C TYR A 116 -32.62 -16.46 7.92
N ASN A 117 -33.78 -16.71 7.33
CA ASN A 117 -34.93 -15.82 7.43
C ASN A 117 -35.68 -16.05 8.76
N GLU A 118 -36.66 -15.20 9.06
CA GLU A 118 -37.46 -15.27 10.30
C GLU A 118 -38.33 -16.53 10.39
N ASP A 119 -38.63 -17.17 9.26
CA ASP A 119 -39.30 -18.47 9.13
C ASP A 119 -38.34 -19.68 9.27
N GLY A 120 -37.05 -19.43 9.53
CA GLY A 120 -36.01 -20.46 9.60
C GLY A 120 -35.52 -20.97 8.23
N THR A 121 -35.93 -20.37 7.10
CA THR A 121 -35.43 -20.80 5.78
C THR A 121 -33.99 -20.32 5.55
N PRO A 122 -33.06 -21.20 5.10
CA PRO A 122 -31.66 -20.84 4.88
C PRO A 122 -31.49 -19.99 3.61
N VAL A 123 -31.07 -18.73 3.77
CA VAL A 123 -30.68 -17.87 2.65
C VAL A 123 -29.32 -18.28 2.13
N LYS A 124 -29.32 -19.24 1.21
CA LYS A 124 -28.14 -19.66 0.46
C LYS A 124 -27.67 -18.55 -0.48
N ARG A 125 -26.35 -18.40 -0.61
CA ARG A 125 -25.71 -17.79 -1.78
C ARG A 125 -24.62 -18.72 -2.30
N LEU A 126 -24.49 -18.79 -3.61
CA LEU A 126 -23.30 -19.36 -4.24
C LEU A 126 -22.11 -18.44 -3.91
N ARG A 127 -21.12 -18.95 -3.19
CA ARG A 127 -19.80 -18.32 -3.03
C ARG A 127 -18.80 -19.04 -3.92
N ARG A 128 -17.81 -18.31 -4.44
CA ARG A 128 -16.58 -18.96 -4.91
C ARG A 128 -15.80 -19.39 -3.67
N LYS A 129 -15.33 -20.63 -3.65
CA LYS A 129 -14.39 -21.16 -2.66
C LYS A 129 -13.19 -21.75 -3.41
N PRO A 130 -11.95 -21.34 -3.11
CA PRO A 130 -10.79 -21.98 -3.68
C PRO A 130 -10.69 -23.43 -3.20
N SER A 131 -10.19 -24.28 -4.07
CA SER A 131 -9.72 -25.62 -3.71
C SER A 131 -8.33 -25.78 -4.27
N ILE A 132 -7.38 -26.20 -3.42
CA ILE A 132 -6.05 -26.61 -3.84
C ILE A 132 -6.19 -27.92 -4.61
N PHE A 133 -5.46 -28.03 -5.71
CA PHE A 133 -5.40 -29.23 -6.53
C PHE A 133 -3.94 -29.51 -6.89
N HIS A 134 -3.63 -30.79 -7.04
CA HIS A 134 -2.36 -31.26 -7.59
C HIS A 134 -2.67 -31.96 -8.92
N SER A 135 -1.86 -31.67 -9.94
CA SER A 135 -1.90 -32.30 -11.26
C SER A 135 -0.46 -32.55 -11.69
N GLU A 136 -0.20 -33.72 -12.24
CA GLU A 136 1.11 -34.10 -12.77
C GLU A 136 1.51 -33.23 -13.99
N ASN A 137 0.54 -32.61 -14.65
CA ASN A 137 0.77 -31.87 -15.89
C ASN A 137 -0.27 -30.77 -16.16
N ILE A 138 0.05 -29.53 -15.76
CA ILE A 138 -0.72 -28.33 -16.12
C ILE A 138 -0.47 -27.85 -17.57
N ALA A 139 0.61 -28.28 -18.22
CA ALA A 139 0.90 -27.91 -19.60
C ALA A 139 0.02 -28.69 -20.61
N GLY A 140 -0.58 -29.80 -20.20
CA GLY A 140 -1.56 -30.55 -21.00
C GLY A 140 -2.90 -29.81 -21.12
N ARG A 141 -3.48 -29.81 -22.31
CA ARG A 141 -4.78 -29.18 -22.60
C ARG A 141 -5.95 -29.88 -21.91
N SER A 142 -5.81 -31.17 -21.55
CA SER A 142 -6.77 -31.95 -20.77
C SER A 142 -7.16 -31.21 -19.49
N PHE A 143 -6.18 -30.83 -18.69
CA PHE A 143 -6.34 -30.07 -17.45
C PHE A 143 -7.24 -28.83 -17.63
N TRP A 144 -6.91 -27.96 -18.59
CA TRP A 144 -7.66 -26.72 -18.83
C TRP A 144 -9.06 -26.96 -19.42
N ASN A 145 -9.23 -28.03 -20.19
CA ASN A 145 -10.47 -28.32 -20.89
C ASN A 145 -11.47 -29.12 -20.03
N GLU A 146 -11.00 -29.94 -19.10
CA GLU A 146 -11.84 -30.73 -18.17
C GLU A 146 -12.40 -29.88 -17.02
N HIS A 147 -11.66 -28.86 -16.57
CA HIS A 147 -12.14 -27.91 -15.58
C HIS A 147 -13.13 -26.91 -16.18
N ALA A 148 -14.41 -27.26 -16.19
CA ALA A 148 -15.51 -26.47 -16.76
C ALA A 148 -15.58 -25.00 -16.29
N SER A 149 -15.11 -24.69 -15.08
CA SER A 149 -14.97 -23.33 -14.56
C SER A 149 -13.88 -22.52 -15.28
N LEU A 150 -12.72 -23.13 -15.55
CA LEU A 150 -11.63 -22.54 -16.31
C LEU A 150 -11.99 -22.43 -17.80
N LEU A 151 -12.52 -23.52 -18.38
CA LEU A 151 -13.01 -23.58 -19.76
C LEU A 151 -14.00 -22.44 -20.08
N LYS A 152 -14.86 -22.06 -19.14
CA LYS A 152 -15.82 -20.97 -19.28
C LYS A 152 -15.18 -19.58 -19.27
N GLU A 153 -14.22 -19.33 -18.40
CA GLU A 153 -13.65 -17.98 -18.14
C GLU A 153 -12.42 -17.67 -19.01
N LEU A 154 -11.65 -18.71 -19.37
CA LEU A 154 -10.38 -18.61 -20.12
C LEU A 154 -10.49 -19.14 -21.57
N ARG A 155 -11.48 -19.98 -21.85
CA ARG A 155 -11.59 -20.86 -23.05
C ARG A 155 -10.63 -22.05 -23.01
N GLY A 156 -10.90 -23.02 -23.88
CA GLY A 156 -10.11 -24.25 -23.99
C GLY A 156 -8.90 -24.11 -24.90
N PHE A 157 -7.90 -24.96 -24.65
CA PHE A 157 -6.66 -25.03 -25.42
C PHE A 157 -6.77 -26.11 -26.51
N SER A 158 -6.40 -25.75 -27.74
CA SER A 158 -6.41 -26.65 -28.90
C SER A 158 -5.22 -27.62 -28.90
N GLU A 159 -4.06 -27.15 -28.43
CA GLU A 159 -2.78 -27.85 -28.39
C GLU A 159 -2.21 -27.79 -26.97
N ASP A 160 -1.34 -28.74 -26.63
CA ASP A 160 -0.65 -28.78 -25.35
C ASP A 160 0.53 -27.78 -25.32
N CYS A 161 0.75 -27.14 -24.17
CA CYS A 161 1.74 -26.05 -24.02
C CYS A 161 3.21 -26.53 -23.91
N PHE A 162 3.55 -27.73 -24.41
CA PHE A 162 4.90 -28.31 -24.29
C PHE A 162 6.00 -27.59 -25.09
N LYS A 163 5.64 -26.66 -25.99
CA LYS A 163 6.60 -25.92 -26.85
C LYS A 163 6.52 -24.40 -26.64
N LEU A 164 6.64 -23.95 -25.38
CA LEU A 164 6.81 -22.54 -25.07
C LEU A 164 8.18 -22.04 -25.57
N ASN A 165 8.18 -21.13 -26.53
CA ASN A 165 9.36 -20.33 -26.85
C ASN A 165 9.53 -19.25 -25.74
N PRO A 166 10.63 -19.25 -24.96
CA PRO A 166 10.81 -18.28 -23.88
C PRO A 166 10.84 -16.83 -24.37
N ASP A 167 11.34 -16.59 -25.58
CA ASP A 167 11.47 -15.24 -26.15
C ASP A 167 10.14 -14.71 -26.69
N TYR A 168 9.25 -15.60 -27.16
CA TYR A 168 7.84 -15.25 -27.38
C TYR A 168 7.17 -14.82 -26.07
N ILE A 169 7.37 -15.56 -24.98
CA ILE A 169 6.80 -15.21 -23.67
C ILE A 169 7.50 -13.99 -23.03
N ARG A 170 8.73 -13.64 -23.46
CA ARG A 170 9.42 -12.40 -23.09
C ARG A 170 8.93 -11.17 -23.88
N SER A 171 8.49 -11.32 -25.13
CA SER A 171 8.06 -10.15 -25.94
C SER A 171 6.85 -9.40 -25.37
N PHE A 172 6.02 -10.07 -24.57
CA PHE A 172 4.91 -9.45 -23.81
C PHE A 172 5.35 -8.74 -22.50
N LEU A 173 6.63 -8.81 -22.11
CA LEU A 173 7.15 -8.11 -20.93
C LEU A 173 7.35 -6.62 -21.21
N PHE A 174 6.27 -5.84 -21.09
CA PHE A 174 6.39 -4.39 -21.00
C PHE A 174 6.98 -3.97 -19.65
N GLU A 175 8.22 -3.49 -19.65
CA GLU A 175 8.88 -2.87 -18.49
C GLU A 175 8.88 -1.33 -18.62
N SER A 176 8.06 -0.65 -17.83
CA SER A 176 8.10 0.82 -17.73
C SER A 176 9.22 1.25 -16.79
N LYS A 177 10.31 1.79 -17.37
CA LYS A 177 11.42 2.41 -16.64
C LYS A 177 11.21 3.92 -16.59
N MET A 178 11.18 4.48 -15.39
CA MET A 178 11.10 5.92 -15.17
C MET A 178 12.40 6.59 -15.62
N MET A 179 12.29 7.78 -16.20
CA MET A 179 13.45 8.51 -16.77
C MET A 179 14.60 8.62 -15.75
N PRO A 180 15.88 8.66 -16.18
CA PRO A 180 16.99 9.00 -15.29
C PRO A 180 16.87 10.42 -14.71
N SER A 181 17.58 10.68 -13.61
CA SER A 181 17.78 12.03 -13.03
C SER A 181 16.51 12.82 -12.66
N ILE A 182 15.36 12.15 -12.50
CA ILE A 182 14.10 12.73 -12.03
C ILE A 182 13.76 12.23 -10.63
N TRP A 183 13.16 13.08 -9.79
CA TRP A 183 12.66 12.65 -8.48
C TRP A 183 11.53 11.65 -8.64
N ILE A 184 11.55 10.58 -7.86
CA ILE A 184 10.48 9.57 -7.82
C ILE A 184 9.81 9.68 -6.45
N VAL A 185 8.49 9.86 -6.44
CA VAL A 185 7.68 9.75 -5.23
C VAL A 185 6.85 8.47 -5.32
N ILE A 186 6.91 7.66 -4.27
CA ILE A 186 6.09 6.48 -4.06
C ILE A 186 5.06 6.82 -3.00
N ARG A 187 3.81 7.06 -3.41
CA ARG A 187 2.70 7.32 -2.49
C ARG A 187 1.91 6.03 -2.28
N ILE A 188 1.65 5.70 -1.02
CA ILE A 188 0.77 4.62 -0.57
C ILE A 188 -0.42 5.19 0.18
N ASP A 189 -1.57 4.50 0.15
CA ASP A 189 -2.87 5.02 0.60
C ASP A 189 -3.74 3.86 1.15
N GLY A 190 -4.44 4.05 2.28
CA GLY A 190 -5.10 2.97 3.02
C GLY A 190 -6.36 2.42 2.36
N CYS A 191 -6.31 1.19 1.81
CA CYS A 191 -7.47 0.61 1.13
C CYS A 191 -8.67 0.43 2.08
N HIS A 192 -9.73 1.19 1.81
CA HIS A 192 -10.96 1.22 2.61
C HIS A 192 -10.73 1.59 4.09
N PHE A 193 -9.72 2.41 4.42
CA PHE A 193 -9.29 2.62 5.80
C PHE A 193 -10.36 3.24 6.72
N HIS A 194 -11.38 3.93 6.20
CA HIS A 194 -12.56 4.30 6.99
C HIS A 194 -13.18 3.06 7.67
N ARG A 195 -13.42 1.96 6.92
CA ARG A 195 -13.95 0.70 7.46
C ARG A 195 -12.97 0.04 8.42
N PHE A 196 -11.67 0.09 8.11
CA PHE A 196 -10.62 -0.44 8.99
C PHE A 196 -10.62 0.29 10.35
N SER A 197 -10.69 1.62 10.33
CA SER A 197 -10.69 2.47 11.51
C SER A 197 -11.97 2.38 12.34
N ASP A 198 -13.13 2.11 11.72
CA ASP A 198 -14.37 1.84 12.44
C ASP A 198 -14.35 0.44 13.08
N ILE A 199 -13.94 -0.59 12.33
CA ILE A 199 -13.87 -1.99 12.82
C ILE A 199 -12.82 -2.14 13.92
N HIS A 200 -11.72 -1.39 13.86
CA HIS A 200 -10.69 -1.37 14.89
C HIS A 200 -10.88 -0.21 15.89
N GLU A 201 -12.04 0.43 15.96
CA GLU A 201 -12.41 1.38 17.03
C GLU A 201 -11.31 2.44 17.27
N PHE A 202 -10.87 3.09 16.19
CA PHE A 202 -9.90 4.18 16.24
C PHE A 202 -10.53 5.47 16.74
N ASN A 203 -9.81 6.20 17.58
CA ASN A 203 -10.22 7.51 18.09
C ASN A 203 -10.48 8.50 16.94
N LYS A 204 -11.44 9.39 17.16
CA LYS A 204 -11.88 10.42 16.19
C LYS A 204 -11.78 11.81 16.81
N PRO A 205 -11.34 12.87 16.09
CA PRO A 205 -10.99 12.87 14.66
C PRO A 205 -9.75 12.05 14.30
N ASN A 206 -8.75 12.00 15.19
CA ASN A 206 -7.47 11.32 14.98
C ASN A 206 -7.23 10.29 16.10
N ASP A 207 -6.47 9.24 15.76
CA ASP A 207 -5.95 8.27 16.71
C ASP A 207 -4.42 8.36 16.74
N LYS A 208 -3.85 8.70 17.90
CA LYS A 208 -2.40 8.87 18.02
C LYS A 208 -1.66 7.55 17.78
N GLN A 209 -2.16 6.44 18.32
CA GLN A 209 -1.53 5.12 18.19
C GLN A 209 -1.57 4.65 16.73
N ALA A 210 -2.66 4.90 16.00
CA ALA A 210 -2.73 4.57 14.57
C ALA A 210 -1.68 5.33 13.74
N LEU A 211 -1.49 6.62 14.02
CA LEU A 211 -0.49 7.46 13.36
C LEU A 211 0.94 7.09 13.81
N ASP A 212 1.16 6.79 15.08
CA ASP A 212 2.44 6.29 15.60
C ASP A 212 2.84 4.98 14.89
N LEU A 213 1.90 4.07 14.63
CA LEU A 213 2.13 2.84 13.87
C LEU A 213 2.50 3.14 12.41
N MET A 214 1.80 4.04 11.73
CA MET A 214 2.15 4.48 10.36
C MET A 214 3.57 5.07 10.32
N ASN A 215 3.91 5.94 11.30
CA ASN A 215 5.23 6.55 11.43
C ASN A 215 6.33 5.48 11.64
N LEU A 216 6.10 4.50 12.52
CA LEU A 216 7.04 3.39 12.77
C LEU A 216 7.25 2.49 11.53
N CYS A 217 6.25 2.37 10.66
CA CYS A 217 6.38 1.65 9.39
C CYS A 217 7.17 2.47 8.36
N ALA A 218 7.00 3.80 8.35
CA ALA A 218 7.77 4.70 7.50
C ALA A 218 9.25 4.77 7.91
N VAL A 219 9.56 4.82 9.21
CA VAL A 219 10.94 4.69 9.72
C VAL A 219 11.58 3.39 9.21
N ALA A 220 10.90 2.26 9.36
CA ALA A 220 11.41 0.96 8.89
C ALA A 220 11.61 0.91 7.36
N VAL A 221 10.73 1.56 6.58
CA VAL A 221 10.92 1.73 5.13
C VAL A 221 12.17 2.54 4.82
N LEU A 222 12.50 3.59 5.59
CA LEU A 222 13.77 4.31 5.44
C LEU A 222 14.98 3.49 5.96
N GLU A 223 14.83 2.62 6.95
CA GLU A 223 15.91 1.72 7.40
C GLU A 223 16.32 0.73 6.29
N GLU A 224 15.35 0.08 5.65
CA GLU A 224 15.57 -0.86 4.54
C GLU A 224 16.02 -0.16 3.24
N PHE A 225 15.29 0.87 2.79
CA PHE A 225 15.50 1.48 1.47
C PHE A 225 16.34 2.76 1.55
N GLN A 226 17.66 2.59 1.52
CA GLN A 226 18.66 3.68 1.64
C GLN A 226 18.56 4.79 0.57
N ASP A 227 17.97 4.49 -0.60
CA ASP A 227 17.70 5.48 -1.66
C ASP A 227 16.50 6.41 -1.37
N ILE A 228 15.70 6.10 -0.34
CA ILE A 228 14.67 7.01 0.19
C ILE A 228 15.34 7.98 1.17
N ILE A 229 15.12 9.28 0.96
CA ILE A 229 15.80 10.36 1.70
C ILE A 229 14.84 11.19 2.56
N PHE A 230 13.57 11.26 2.13
CA PHE A 230 12.49 11.96 2.80
C PHE A 230 11.20 11.16 2.69
N SER A 231 10.31 11.30 3.66
CA SER A 231 8.93 10.83 3.53
C SER A 231 7.97 11.68 4.35
N TYR A 232 6.71 11.72 3.90
CA TYR A 232 5.65 12.50 4.52
C TYR A 232 4.38 11.66 4.68
N GLY A 233 3.79 11.65 5.88
CA GLY A 233 2.60 10.89 6.22
C GLY A 233 1.47 11.73 6.78
N VAL A 234 0.24 11.38 6.41
CA VAL A 234 -0.99 11.99 6.92
C VAL A 234 -2.14 10.98 6.87
N SER A 235 -2.91 10.89 7.95
CA SER A 235 -4.08 10.00 8.07
C SER A 235 -3.69 8.52 7.79
N ASP A 236 -4.02 8.03 6.60
CA ASP A 236 -3.87 6.68 6.10
C ASP A 236 -3.00 6.61 4.83
N GLU A 237 -2.38 7.73 4.41
CA GLU A 237 -1.40 7.79 3.34
C GLU A 237 0.03 8.11 3.80
N TYR A 238 1.02 7.64 3.05
CA TYR A 238 2.44 7.96 3.20
C TYR A 238 3.10 8.14 1.84
N SER A 239 4.00 9.12 1.73
CA SER A 239 4.68 9.49 0.48
C SER A 239 6.20 9.41 0.68
N PHE A 240 6.87 8.52 -0.04
CA PHE A 240 8.31 8.29 0.06
C PHE A 240 9.05 8.89 -1.13
N VAL A 241 10.05 9.73 -0.87
CA VAL A 241 10.86 10.43 -1.89
C VAL A 241 12.17 9.68 -2.09
N LEU A 242 12.38 9.16 -3.30
CA LEU A 242 13.64 8.58 -3.73
C LEU A 242 14.50 9.66 -4.40
N LYS A 243 15.80 9.61 -4.15
CA LYS A 243 16.80 10.50 -4.78
C LYS A 243 16.74 10.45 -6.31
N LYS A 244 16.94 11.61 -6.95
CA LYS A 244 16.84 11.80 -8.41
C LYS A 244 17.69 10.84 -9.24
N ASP A 245 18.88 10.49 -8.75
CA ASP A 245 19.87 9.58 -9.36
C ASP A 245 19.63 8.09 -9.05
N SER A 246 18.63 7.75 -8.22
CA SER A 246 18.35 6.38 -7.74
C SER A 246 18.35 5.34 -8.85
N GLN A 247 19.03 4.22 -8.63
CA GLN A 247 19.02 3.05 -9.54
C GLN A 247 18.23 1.87 -8.97
N LEU A 248 17.46 2.11 -7.90
CA LEU A 248 16.63 1.11 -7.23
C LEU A 248 15.70 0.41 -8.25
N TYR A 249 15.79 -0.92 -8.34
CA TYR A 249 15.10 -1.77 -9.33
C TYR A 249 15.20 -1.28 -10.79
N GLN A 250 16.35 -0.73 -11.19
CA GLN A 250 16.54 -0.14 -12.53
C GLN A 250 15.47 0.91 -12.90
N ARG A 251 14.93 1.61 -11.89
CA ARG A 251 13.86 2.61 -12.00
C ARG A 251 12.53 2.05 -12.53
N ARG A 252 12.27 0.75 -12.35
CA ARG A 252 11.00 0.09 -12.73
C ARG A 252 9.91 0.39 -11.72
N ALA A 253 8.90 1.17 -12.14
CA ALA A 253 7.88 1.72 -11.25
C ALA A 253 7.11 0.65 -10.45
N SER A 254 6.68 -0.44 -11.10
CA SER A 254 5.93 -1.52 -10.46
C SER A 254 6.73 -2.28 -9.39
N GLU A 255 8.05 -2.40 -9.56
CA GLU A 255 8.92 -3.10 -8.60
C GLU A 255 9.23 -2.23 -7.39
N ILE A 256 9.51 -0.93 -7.60
CA ILE A 256 9.69 0.02 -6.49
C ILE A 256 8.40 0.15 -5.66
N VAL A 257 7.24 0.23 -6.32
CA VAL A 257 5.93 0.29 -5.62
C VAL A 257 5.69 -1.01 -4.84
N SER A 258 5.82 -2.19 -5.47
CA SER A 258 5.42 -3.45 -4.85
C SER A 258 6.24 -3.79 -3.60
N VAL A 259 7.55 -3.54 -3.60
CA VAL A 259 8.44 -3.86 -2.47
C VAL A 259 8.33 -2.87 -1.30
N ILE A 260 8.12 -1.58 -1.57
CA ILE A 260 7.90 -0.58 -0.51
C ILE A 260 6.53 -0.84 0.14
N LEU A 261 5.50 -1.11 -0.67
CA LEU A 261 4.14 -1.37 -0.19
C LEU A 261 4.03 -2.68 0.57
N SER A 262 4.63 -3.78 0.09
CA SER A 262 4.62 -5.07 0.79
C SER A 262 5.40 -5.00 2.10
N PHE A 263 6.57 -4.35 2.11
CA PHE A 263 7.35 -4.13 3.32
C PHE A 263 6.58 -3.28 4.34
N PHE A 264 6.03 -2.12 3.95
CA PHE A 264 5.23 -1.27 4.83
C PHE A 264 4.01 -2.03 5.40
N SER A 265 3.30 -2.78 4.56
CA SER A 265 2.14 -3.59 4.98
C SER A 265 2.55 -4.68 5.99
N SER A 266 3.68 -5.35 5.77
CA SER A 266 4.23 -6.34 6.70
C SER A 266 4.60 -5.69 8.04
N MET A 267 5.33 -4.57 8.01
CA MET A 267 5.72 -3.84 9.22
C MET A 267 4.50 -3.35 10.02
N TYR A 268 3.41 -2.95 9.36
CA TYR A 268 2.17 -2.55 10.01
C TYR A 268 1.52 -3.71 10.77
N VAL A 269 1.50 -4.92 10.18
CA VAL A 269 0.99 -6.13 10.84
C VAL A 269 1.91 -6.56 11.98
N MET A 270 3.23 -6.57 11.77
CA MET A 270 4.22 -6.99 12.77
C MET A 270 4.22 -6.07 14.00
N LYS A 271 4.27 -4.75 13.79
CA LYS A 271 4.29 -3.74 14.87
C LYS A 271 2.91 -3.49 15.50
N TRP A 272 1.83 -4.08 14.98
CA TRP A 272 0.48 -3.85 15.50
C TRP A 272 0.39 -4.13 17.00
N LYS A 273 0.94 -5.26 17.48
CA LYS A 273 0.85 -5.63 18.91
C LYS A 273 1.72 -4.75 19.81
N ASP A 274 2.82 -4.20 19.30
CA ASP A 274 3.68 -3.27 20.05
C ASP A 274 2.92 -1.98 20.37
N VAL A 275 2.15 -1.48 19.39
CA VAL A 275 1.41 -0.22 19.48
C VAL A 275 0.01 -0.42 20.09
N PHE A 276 -0.64 -1.56 19.83
CA PHE A 276 -2.00 -1.89 20.25
C PHE A 276 -2.10 -3.20 21.07
N PRO A 277 -1.40 -3.33 22.21
CA PRO A 277 -1.28 -4.59 22.96
C PRO A 277 -2.59 -5.15 23.54
N LYS A 278 -3.70 -4.40 23.49
CA LYS A 278 -5.03 -4.79 23.98
C LYS A 278 -6.10 -4.89 22.89
N LYS A 279 -5.75 -4.67 21.62
CA LYS A 279 -6.71 -4.59 20.50
C LYS A 279 -6.25 -5.54 19.39
N GLU A 280 -7.06 -6.53 19.07
CA GLU A 280 -6.75 -7.51 18.04
C GLU A 280 -6.84 -6.89 16.63
N LEU A 281 -5.96 -7.33 15.73
CA LEU A 281 -6.05 -7.03 14.30
C LEU A 281 -7.07 -7.99 13.67
N LYS A 282 -8.31 -7.52 13.51
CA LYS A 282 -9.48 -8.33 13.12
C LYS A 282 -9.43 -8.80 11.66
N TYR A 283 -8.65 -8.13 10.81
CA TYR A 283 -8.32 -8.54 9.43
C TYR A 283 -7.06 -7.79 8.94
N PRO A 284 -6.29 -8.32 7.98
CA PRO A 284 -5.07 -7.66 7.50
C PRO A 284 -5.38 -6.32 6.81
N PRO A 285 -4.55 -5.28 7.01
CA PRO A 285 -4.64 -4.05 6.23
C PRO A 285 -4.24 -4.30 4.78
N SER A 286 -4.68 -3.42 3.88
CA SER A 286 -4.18 -3.35 2.51
C SER A 286 -3.97 -1.89 2.13
N PHE A 287 -3.05 -1.65 1.19
CA PHE A 287 -2.69 -0.31 0.72
C PHE A 287 -2.70 -0.26 -0.82
N ASP A 288 -3.10 0.89 -1.35
CA ASP A 288 -2.88 1.38 -2.72
C ASP A 288 -1.42 1.87 -2.84
N GLY A 289 -0.87 1.88 -4.05
CA GLY A 289 0.49 2.35 -4.29
C GLY A 289 0.68 2.90 -5.70
N ARG A 290 1.36 4.05 -5.82
CA ARG A 290 1.69 4.66 -7.11
C ARG A 290 3.05 5.36 -7.09
N ALA A 291 3.77 5.23 -8.20
CA ALA A 291 4.94 6.05 -8.51
C ALA A 291 4.52 7.30 -9.30
N VAL A 292 5.09 8.45 -8.96
CA VAL A 292 4.96 9.73 -9.67
C VAL A 292 6.35 10.34 -9.84
N CYS A 293 6.61 10.99 -10.98
CA CYS A 293 7.91 11.59 -11.30
C CYS A 293 7.83 13.12 -11.32
N TYR A 294 8.73 13.81 -10.62
CA TYR A 294 8.76 15.29 -10.55
C TYR A 294 10.10 15.85 -11.07
N PRO A 295 10.10 16.70 -12.13
CA PRO A 295 11.30 17.07 -12.88
C PRO A 295 12.22 18.08 -12.18
N SER A 296 11.79 18.69 -11.07
CA SER A 296 12.61 19.61 -10.27
C SER A 296 12.33 19.45 -8.78
N ALA A 297 13.29 19.87 -7.95
CA ALA A 297 13.10 19.95 -6.49
C ALA A 297 12.00 20.97 -6.11
N GLU A 298 11.74 21.97 -6.96
CA GLU A 298 10.64 22.92 -6.78
C GLU A 298 9.27 22.23 -6.90
N ILE A 299 9.03 21.47 -7.97
CA ILE A 299 7.76 20.77 -8.19
C ILE A 299 7.57 19.64 -7.15
N LEU A 300 8.65 19.00 -6.71
CA LEU A 300 8.63 18.06 -5.59
C LEU A 300 8.21 18.72 -4.27
N ARG A 301 8.73 19.92 -3.95
CA ARG A 301 8.31 20.67 -2.76
C ARG A 301 6.87 21.16 -2.87
N ASP A 302 6.42 21.59 -4.05
CA ASP A 302 5.02 21.93 -4.31
C ASP A 302 4.09 20.73 -4.09
N TYR A 303 4.52 19.52 -4.46
CA TYR A 303 3.79 18.28 -4.14
C TYR A 303 3.73 18.01 -2.63
N LEU A 304 4.85 18.12 -1.91
CA LEU A 304 4.86 17.91 -0.46
C LEU A 304 4.03 18.97 0.28
N ALA A 305 4.10 20.22 -0.16
CA ALA A 305 3.25 21.31 0.31
C ALA A 305 1.77 21.06 0.00
N TRP A 306 1.42 20.47 -1.14
CA TRP A 306 0.06 20.04 -1.44
C TRP A 306 -0.46 18.99 -0.45
N ARG A 307 0.36 17.99 -0.10
CA ARG A 307 0.00 16.97 0.90
C ARG A 307 -0.20 17.58 2.29
N GLN A 308 0.66 18.51 2.70
CA GLN A 308 0.49 19.20 4.00
C GLN A 308 -0.69 20.19 4.01
N VAL A 309 -0.99 20.89 2.92
CA VAL A 309 -2.22 21.71 2.82
C VAL A 309 -3.48 20.84 2.92
N ASP A 310 -3.49 19.68 2.28
CA ASP A 310 -4.60 18.71 2.38
C ASP A 310 -4.73 18.16 3.82
N CYS A 311 -3.61 17.92 4.52
CA CYS A 311 -3.60 17.61 5.96
C CYS A 311 -4.32 18.67 6.80
N HIS A 312 -3.96 19.95 6.67
CA HIS A 312 -4.60 21.04 7.41
C HIS A 312 -6.10 21.13 7.14
N ILE A 313 -6.51 21.05 5.87
CA ILE A 313 -7.93 21.14 5.47
C ILE A 313 -8.74 19.97 6.04
N ASN A 314 -8.24 18.74 5.89
CA ASN A 314 -8.94 17.53 6.30
C ASN A 314 -8.97 17.39 7.82
N ASN A 315 -7.87 17.67 8.54
CA ASN A 315 -7.85 17.65 10.00
C ASN A 315 -8.76 18.73 10.62
N GLN A 316 -8.77 19.96 10.08
CA GLN A 316 -9.68 21.00 10.56
C GLN A 316 -11.15 20.59 10.35
N TYR A 317 -11.52 20.13 9.15
CA TYR A 317 -12.87 19.65 8.86
C TYR A 317 -13.27 18.48 9.78
N ASN A 318 -12.40 17.47 9.90
CA ASN A 318 -12.66 16.29 10.73
C ASN A 318 -12.80 16.66 12.22
N THR A 319 -12.01 17.61 12.72
CA THR A 319 -12.11 18.08 14.11
C THR A 319 -13.48 18.72 14.35
N CYS A 320 -13.93 19.63 13.47
CA CYS A 320 -15.28 20.20 13.57
C CYS A 320 -16.36 19.10 13.49
N PHE A 321 -16.26 18.22 12.50
CA PHE A 321 -17.25 17.18 12.22
C PHE A 321 -17.44 16.24 13.42
N TRP A 322 -16.33 15.72 13.97
CA TRP A 322 -16.39 14.80 15.10
C TRP A 322 -16.73 15.49 16.43
N SER A 323 -16.45 16.78 16.61
CA SER A 323 -16.97 17.53 17.76
C SER A 323 -18.50 17.69 17.67
N ILE A 324 -19.05 17.99 16.48
CA ILE A 324 -20.51 18.06 16.27
C ILE A 324 -21.19 16.70 16.47
N VAL A 325 -20.57 15.61 16.00
CA VAL A 325 -21.11 14.25 16.23
C VAL A 325 -21.04 13.87 17.71
N LYS A 326 -19.97 14.25 18.43
CA LYS A 326 -19.85 14.01 19.88
C LYS A 326 -20.81 14.84 20.74
N SER A 327 -21.33 15.98 20.24
CA SER A 327 -22.42 16.70 20.91
C SER A 327 -23.83 16.15 20.60
N GLY A 328 -23.91 14.95 20.02
CA GLY A 328 -25.15 14.17 19.87
C GLY A 328 -25.86 14.32 18.53
N LYS A 329 -25.32 15.11 17.58
CA LYS A 329 -25.90 15.22 16.23
C LYS A 329 -25.47 14.05 15.35
N SER A 330 -26.28 13.71 14.35
CA SER A 330 -25.93 12.68 13.37
C SER A 330 -24.78 13.10 12.45
N LYS A 331 -24.11 12.11 11.84
CA LYS A 331 -23.11 12.34 10.77
C LYS A 331 -23.67 13.20 9.62
N SER A 332 -24.96 13.07 9.31
CA SER A 332 -25.64 13.84 8.24
C SER A 332 -25.80 15.32 8.61
N GLU A 333 -26.24 15.60 9.84
CA GLU A 333 -26.36 16.97 10.34
C GLU A 333 -25.00 17.66 10.45
N ALA A 334 -23.96 16.95 10.93
CA ALA A 334 -22.60 17.46 10.98
C ALA A 334 -22.06 17.82 9.59
N GLN A 335 -22.29 16.96 8.58
CA GLN A 335 -21.92 17.23 7.19
C GLN A 335 -22.70 18.41 6.61
N SER A 336 -24.00 18.51 6.89
CA SER A 336 -24.86 19.61 6.42
C SER A 336 -24.44 20.95 7.03
N TYR A 337 -24.17 20.97 8.34
CA TYR A 337 -23.75 22.17 9.07
C TYR A 337 -22.39 22.70 8.61
N LEU A 338 -21.45 21.83 8.23
CA LEU A 338 -20.13 22.24 7.73
C LEU A 338 -20.11 22.55 6.23
N LYS A 339 -21.19 22.27 5.49
CA LYS A 339 -21.27 22.46 4.03
C LYS A 339 -21.12 23.94 3.67
N GLY A 340 -20.13 24.25 2.85
CA GLY A 340 -19.85 25.63 2.39
C GLY A 340 -19.05 26.49 3.37
N THR A 341 -18.83 26.04 4.62
CA THR A 341 -18.05 26.80 5.60
C THR A 341 -16.60 27.00 5.18
N GLN A 342 -16.02 28.14 5.53
CA GLN A 342 -14.63 28.51 5.31
C GLN A 342 -13.72 28.01 6.45
N ALA A 343 -12.40 28.24 6.34
CA ALA A 343 -11.43 27.85 7.37
C ALA A 343 -11.56 28.70 8.65
N ARG A 344 -11.86 29.99 8.52
CA ARG A 344 -12.08 30.89 9.67
C ARG A 344 -13.30 30.47 10.50
N GLU A 345 -14.42 30.20 9.84
CA GLU A 345 -15.68 29.80 10.47
C GLU A 345 -15.52 28.49 11.25
N LYS A 346 -14.74 27.54 10.74
CA LYS A 346 -14.38 26.30 11.46
C LYS A 346 -13.57 26.54 12.73
N ASN A 347 -12.61 27.48 12.71
CA ASN A 347 -11.88 27.86 13.92
C ASN A 347 -12.78 28.58 14.94
N GLU A 348 -13.64 29.50 14.49
CA GLU A 348 -14.59 30.18 15.38
C GLU A 348 -15.61 29.20 15.99
N LEU A 349 -16.08 28.22 15.21
CA LEU A 349 -16.92 27.11 15.67
C LEU A 349 -16.23 26.24 16.74
N LEU A 350 -14.98 25.81 16.47
CA LEU A 350 -14.22 24.98 17.41
C LEU A 350 -13.98 25.71 18.75
N LEU A 351 -13.64 26.99 18.69
CA LEU A 351 -13.35 27.77 19.88
C LEU A 351 -14.61 28.12 20.69
N LYS A 352 -15.69 28.54 20.02
CA LYS A 352 -16.92 29.03 20.70
C LYS A 352 -17.81 27.90 21.21
N GLU A 353 -18.09 26.89 20.39
CA GLU A 353 -19.06 25.83 20.73
C GLU A 353 -18.42 24.64 21.46
N PHE A 354 -17.09 24.45 21.32
CA PHE A 354 -16.38 23.27 21.83
C PHE A 354 -15.16 23.59 22.70
N GLY A 355 -14.75 24.86 22.83
CA GLY A 355 -13.59 25.27 23.63
C GLY A 355 -12.22 24.84 23.06
N ILE A 356 -12.16 24.46 21.77
CA ILE A 356 -10.96 23.94 21.11
C ILE A 356 -10.29 25.06 20.30
N ASP A 357 -9.14 25.56 20.74
CA ASP A 357 -8.24 26.27 19.82
C ASP A 357 -7.49 25.26 18.94
N TYR A 358 -7.85 25.21 17.66
CA TYR A 358 -7.18 24.39 16.65
C TYR A 358 -5.66 24.55 16.67
N ASN A 359 -5.13 25.75 16.93
CA ASN A 359 -3.70 26.03 16.90
C ASN A 359 -2.91 25.42 18.08
N THR A 360 -3.61 24.95 19.11
CA THR A 360 -3.02 24.21 20.24
C THR A 360 -3.02 22.69 20.06
N LEU A 361 -3.71 22.16 19.04
CA LEU A 361 -3.75 20.72 18.79
C LEU A 361 -2.34 20.16 18.50
N PRO A 362 -2.03 18.91 18.88
CA PRO A 362 -0.73 18.28 18.64
C PRO A 362 -0.23 18.47 17.20
N PRO A 363 1.02 18.92 16.98
CA PRO A 363 1.54 19.21 15.64
C PRO A 363 1.36 18.06 14.63
N MET A 364 1.56 16.80 15.06
CA MET A 364 1.35 15.61 14.22
C MET A 364 -0.03 15.55 13.55
N PHE A 365 -1.09 16.04 14.22
CA PHE A 365 -2.44 16.04 13.64
C PHE A 365 -2.66 17.15 12.62
N ARG A 366 -1.90 18.24 12.69
CA ARG A 366 -2.07 19.43 11.84
C ARG A 366 -1.09 19.48 10.67
N GLN A 367 0.16 19.13 10.95
CA GLN A 367 1.26 19.16 10.00
C GLN A 367 1.50 17.78 9.36
N GLY A 368 0.95 16.70 9.89
CA GLY A 368 1.36 15.34 9.54
C GLY A 368 2.72 14.98 10.13
N SER A 369 3.34 13.94 9.59
CA SER A 369 4.64 13.41 10.04
C SER A 369 5.67 13.46 8.91
N SER A 370 6.81 14.09 9.12
CA SER A 370 7.96 14.06 8.21
C SER A 370 9.02 13.09 8.77
N VAL A 371 9.41 12.08 8.01
CA VAL A 371 10.45 11.11 8.41
C VAL A 371 11.60 11.14 7.41
N PHE A 372 12.80 11.50 7.88
CA PHE A 372 13.93 11.80 7.01
C PHE A 372 15.28 11.56 7.69
N ARG A 373 16.36 11.60 6.89
CA ARG A 373 17.73 11.36 7.37
C ARG A 373 18.41 12.66 7.78
N VAL A 374 19.02 12.66 8.96
CA VAL A 374 19.92 13.73 9.44
C VAL A 374 21.33 13.18 9.59
N LYS A 375 22.32 13.97 9.17
CA LYS A 375 23.75 13.66 9.36
C LYS A 375 24.22 14.35 10.64
N THR A 376 24.67 13.59 11.63
CA THR A 376 25.22 14.10 12.88
C THR A 376 26.73 13.80 12.97
N GLU A 377 27.53 14.75 13.44
CA GLU A 377 28.95 14.49 13.75
C GLU A 377 29.09 14.06 15.21
N THR A 378 29.35 12.77 15.45
CA THR A 378 29.65 12.26 16.78
C THR A 378 31.17 12.22 17.00
N SER A 379 31.66 12.83 18.08
CA SER A 379 33.08 12.84 18.44
C SER A 379 33.42 11.68 19.38
N ILE A 380 33.83 10.55 18.80
CA ILE A 380 34.21 9.34 19.53
C ILE A 380 35.68 9.45 19.97
N ARG A 381 36.00 9.02 21.19
CA ARG A 381 37.39 8.92 21.67
C ARG A 381 37.93 7.50 21.45
N GLU A 382 38.71 7.31 20.39
CA GLU A 382 39.44 6.07 20.13
C GLU A 382 40.94 6.30 20.40
N ASN A 383 41.56 5.43 21.21
CA ASN A 383 43.00 5.48 21.55
C ASN A 383 43.54 6.86 21.99
N GLY A 384 42.71 7.65 22.67
CA GLY A 384 43.05 9.00 23.16
C GLY A 384 42.86 10.14 22.14
N ALA A 385 42.62 9.83 20.86
CA ALA A 385 42.29 10.81 19.83
C ALA A 385 40.76 11.00 19.71
N SER A 386 40.32 12.22 19.41
CA SER A 386 38.92 12.50 19.09
C SER A 386 38.67 12.29 17.59
N VAL A 387 38.12 11.14 17.21
CA VAL A 387 37.70 10.84 15.85
C VAL A 387 36.29 11.38 15.65
N ARG A 388 36.09 12.27 14.68
CA ARG A 388 34.74 12.65 14.24
C ARG A 388 34.21 11.58 13.31
N LYS A 389 33.10 10.94 13.68
CA LYS A 389 32.38 9.97 12.85
C LYS A 389 31.07 10.61 12.43
N ALA A 390 30.85 10.72 11.12
CA ALA A 390 29.53 11.08 10.60
C ALA A 390 28.60 9.88 10.78
N GLN A 391 27.53 10.06 11.53
CA GLN A 391 26.44 9.11 11.69
C GLN A 391 25.22 9.64 10.95
N THR A 392 24.47 8.74 10.31
CA THR A 392 23.17 9.07 9.72
C THR A 392 22.08 8.51 10.62
N GLU A 393 21.22 9.38 11.12
CA GLU A 393 20.07 9.05 11.96
C GLU A 393 18.78 9.26 11.15
N ILE A 394 17.73 8.47 11.44
CA ILE A 394 16.39 8.66 10.87
C ILE A 394 15.53 9.26 11.98
N ILE A 395 15.00 10.47 11.76
CA ILE A 395 14.15 11.17 12.72
C ILE A 395 12.74 11.34 12.19
N THR A 396 11.78 11.48 13.11
CA THR A 396 10.37 11.82 12.81
C THR A 396 10.05 13.18 13.41
N GLU A 397 9.72 14.16 12.57
CA GLU A 397 9.32 15.51 12.97
C GLU A 397 7.88 15.84 12.56
N TYR A 398 7.32 16.86 13.18
CA TYR A 398 5.96 17.37 12.94
C TYR A 398 5.99 18.83 12.47
N CYS A 399 6.88 19.10 11.51
CA CYS A 399 7.31 20.41 11.03
C CYS A 399 6.44 20.98 9.88
N ASN A 400 6.47 22.30 9.70
CA ASN A 400 5.86 22.95 8.53
C ASN A 400 6.83 22.87 7.34
N ILE A 401 6.54 22.01 6.36
CA ILE A 401 7.37 21.78 5.17
C ILE A 401 6.93 22.64 3.97
N ILE A 402 5.89 23.46 4.14
CA ILE A 402 5.49 24.50 3.18
C ILE A 402 6.41 25.73 3.29
N GLU A 403 6.98 25.98 4.47
CA GLU A 403 7.91 27.08 4.70
C GLU A 403 9.32 26.76 4.15
N GLN A 404 9.92 27.77 3.51
CA GLN A 404 11.29 27.70 2.98
C GLN A 404 12.34 27.48 4.09
N SER A 405 12.07 27.94 5.31
CA SER A 405 12.90 27.78 6.51
C SER A 405 13.24 26.32 6.84
N PHE A 406 12.29 25.40 6.66
CA PHE A 406 12.50 23.96 6.89
C PHE A 406 13.49 23.35 5.88
N TRP A 407 13.47 23.82 4.64
CA TRP A 407 14.38 23.35 3.59
C TRP A 407 15.77 23.97 3.74
N GLU A 408 15.86 25.19 4.26
CA GLU A 408 17.12 25.88 4.56
C GLU A 408 17.82 25.33 5.82
N SER A 409 17.08 24.83 6.81
CA SER A 409 17.67 24.09 7.94
C SER A 409 18.11 22.67 7.58
N HIS A 410 17.61 22.12 6.47
CA HIS A 410 17.86 20.73 6.05
C HIS A 410 18.24 20.58 4.56
N PRO A 411 19.29 21.27 4.06
CA PRO A 411 19.64 21.28 2.63
C PRO A 411 19.89 19.86 2.07
N SER A 412 20.54 19.01 2.87
CA SER A 412 20.91 17.64 2.50
C SER A 412 19.73 16.68 2.27
N ILE A 413 18.48 17.14 2.38
CA ILE A 413 17.29 16.39 1.98
C ILE A 413 17.07 16.41 0.46
N LEU A 414 17.47 17.47 -0.27
CA LEU A 414 17.16 17.64 -1.70
C LEU A 414 18.38 17.93 -2.61
N ASP A 415 19.59 17.94 -2.05
CA ASP A 415 20.88 18.12 -2.78
C ASP A 415 21.15 17.07 -3.87
#